data_AF-A0AAC9QQ62-F1
#
_entry.id   AF-A0AAC9QQ62-F1
#
_cell.length_a   1.000
_cell.length_b   1.000
_cell.length_c   1.000
_cell.angle_alpha   90.00
_cell.angle_beta   90.00
_cell.angle_gamma   90.00
#
_symmetry.space_group_name_H-M   'P 1'
#
loop_
_entity.id
_entity.type
_entity.pdbx_description
1 polymer ?
#
loop_
_entity_poly.entity_id
_entity_poly.type
_entity_poly.pdbx_seq_one_letter_code
_entity_poly.pdbx_strand_id
1 'polypeptide(L)'
;MQKNIPLKRKKQILLTIPETCYQKSFLFSIPNLKLHFYRIKPAYQCNIEPQNKSILYAPSFLILWAIQYAVENPHLFSLLLCHKPKWYSPSLFMWYKLCLKNERRLMGSDVQSPMITKALRKHIAVTDYYSLPISKWLKLTQNYQNYRKDLSIPLFWLDNDKMSTDIHEILSRLQDET
;
A
#
# COMPACT_ATOMS: atom_id res chain seq x y z
N MET A 1 -25.26 35.54 27.18
CA MET A 1 -24.15 34.58 27.35
C MET A 1 -24.18 33.60 26.19
N GLN A 2 -23.25 33.72 25.23
CA GLN A 2 -23.16 32.83 24.07
C GLN A 2 -22.64 31.45 24.52
N LYS A 3 -23.36 30.39 24.17
CA LYS A 3 -22.93 28.99 24.37
C LYS A 3 -21.77 28.72 23.41
N ASN A 4 -20.57 28.53 23.95
CA ASN A 4 -19.43 28.01 23.20
C ASN A 4 -19.74 26.58 22.78
N ILE A 5 -20.17 26.41 21.53
CA ILE A 5 -20.24 25.10 20.88
C ILE A 5 -18.80 24.61 20.78
N PRO A 6 -18.43 23.44 21.33
CA PRO A 6 -17.09 22.92 21.17
C PRO A 6 -16.88 22.64 19.67
N LEU A 7 -15.98 23.40 19.04
CA LEU A 7 -15.49 23.09 17.69
C LEU A 7 -14.95 21.67 17.74
N LYS A 8 -15.67 20.69 17.15
CA LYS A 8 -15.16 19.34 16.91
C LYS A 8 -13.82 19.49 16.18
N ARG A 9 -12.71 19.28 16.89
CA ARG A 9 -11.37 19.21 16.27
C ARG A 9 -11.45 18.09 15.22
N LYS A 10 -11.29 18.43 13.95
CA LYS A 10 -11.22 17.42 12.87
C LYS A 10 -10.07 16.46 13.22
N LYS A 11 -10.37 15.17 13.38
CA LYS A 11 -9.35 14.15 13.64
C LYS A 11 -8.36 14.13 12.47
N GLN A 12 -7.07 14.07 12.79
CA GLN A 12 -6.01 14.00 11.80
C GLN A 12 -5.95 12.58 11.23
N ILE A 13 -6.00 12.46 9.90
CA ILE A 13 -5.92 11.18 9.20
C ILE A 13 -4.45 10.84 8.99
N LEU A 14 -4.00 9.70 9.49
CA LEU A 14 -2.63 9.23 9.28
C LEU A 14 -2.58 8.35 8.02
N LEU A 15 -1.77 8.74 7.04
CA LEU A 15 -1.58 7.97 5.81
C LEU A 15 -0.11 7.56 5.68
N THR A 16 0.14 6.26 5.65
CA THR A 16 1.47 5.68 5.48
C THR A 16 1.70 5.33 4.01
N ILE A 17 2.65 6.01 3.37
CA ILE A 17 2.93 5.92 1.94
C ILE A 17 4.38 5.47 1.69
N PRO A 18 4.72 4.95 0.49
CA PRO A 18 6.11 4.71 0.15
C PRO A 18 6.92 6.02 0.25
N GLU A 19 8.10 5.97 0.86
CA GLU A 19 8.99 7.13 1.05
C GLU A 19 9.24 7.93 -0.24
N THR A 20 9.40 7.23 -1.36
CA THR A 20 9.67 7.83 -2.67
C THR A 20 8.43 7.86 -3.57
N CYS A 21 7.22 7.84 -3.01
CA CYS A 21 5.99 7.94 -3.79
C CYS A 21 5.94 9.29 -4.51
N TYR A 22 5.61 9.30 -5.81
CA TYR A 22 5.46 10.56 -6.54
C TYR A 22 4.38 11.42 -5.86
N GLN A 23 4.79 12.56 -5.29
CA GLN A 23 3.94 13.51 -4.55
C GLN A 23 2.81 14.14 -5.37
N LYS A 24 2.66 13.82 -6.67
CA LYS A 24 1.64 14.41 -7.55
C LYS A 24 0.23 13.82 -7.41
N SER A 25 0.01 12.91 -6.47
CA SER A 25 -1.32 12.34 -6.25
C SER A 25 -2.21 13.31 -5.48
N PHE A 26 -3.42 13.58 -5.99
CA PHE A 26 -4.45 14.37 -5.30
C PHE A 26 -4.78 13.82 -3.89
N LEU A 27 -4.49 12.52 -3.65
CA LEU A 27 -4.54 11.90 -2.32
C LEU A 27 -3.77 12.68 -1.26
N PHE A 28 -2.62 13.25 -1.61
CA PHE A 28 -1.70 13.85 -0.64
C PHE A 28 -1.99 15.33 -0.38
N SER A 29 -2.87 15.96 -1.17
CA SER A 29 -3.32 17.34 -0.99
C SER A 29 -4.55 17.48 -0.07
N ILE A 30 -5.01 16.39 0.54
CA ILE A 30 -6.21 16.38 1.37
C ILE A 30 -5.93 17.11 2.70
N PRO A 31 -6.81 18.03 3.13
CA PRO A 31 -6.65 18.73 4.40
C PRO A 31 -6.77 17.76 5.59
N ASN A 32 -5.96 17.98 6.63
CA ASN A 32 -5.85 17.16 7.85
C ASN A 32 -5.19 15.78 7.68
N LEU A 33 -4.42 15.59 6.61
CA LEU A 33 -3.68 14.37 6.38
C LEU A 33 -2.23 14.50 6.90
N LYS A 34 -1.81 13.64 7.82
CA LYS A 34 -0.40 13.50 8.26
C LYS A 34 0.22 12.33 7.50
N LEU A 35 1.30 12.61 6.78
CA LEU A 35 2.00 11.60 6.00
C LEU A 35 3.06 10.91 6.87
N HIS A 36 2.98 9.59 6.88
CA HIS A 36 4.03 8.70 7.36
C HIS A 36 4.64 7.98 6.16
N PHE A 37 5.90 7.55 6.31
CA PHE A 37 6.63 6.92 5.22
C PHE A 37 7.04 5.50 5.59
N TYR A 38 6.95 4.60 4.62
CA TYR A 38 7.54 3.27 4.71
C TYR A 38 8.55 3.03 3.60
N ARG A 39 9.51 2.17 3.91
CA ARG A 39 10.50 1.66 2.97
C ARG A 39 10.62 0.15 3.08
N ILE A 40 10.65 -0.48 1.92
CA ILE A 40 10.92 -1.91 1.79
C ILE A 40 12.44 -2.06 1.63
N LYS A 41 13.08 -2.49 2.71
CA LYS A 41 14.50 -2.87 2.81
C LYS A 41 14.57 -4.36 3.18
N PRO A 42 15.77 -4.97 3.30
CA PRO A 42 15.91 -6.30 3.91
C PRO A 42 15.22 -6.43 5.28
N ALA A 43 15.11 -5.30 6.02
CA ALA A 43 14.22 -5.12 7.15
C ALA A 43 13.20 -4.00 6.82
N TYR A 44 11.92 -4.26 7.01
CA TYR A 44 10.86 -3.26 6.74
C TYR A 44 10.97 -2.11 7.74
N GLN A 45 10.93 -0.88 7.23
CA GLN A 45 10.94 0.32 8.06
C GLN A 45 9.65 1.09 7.83
N CYS A 46 8.90 1.30 8.91
CA CYS A 46 7.66 2.04 8.90
C CYS A 46 7.72 3.07 10.02
N ASN A 47 7.68 4.35 9.68
CA ASN A 47 7.78 5.44 10.65
C ASN A 47 6.39 5.80 11.17
N ILE A 48 5.74 4.90 11.91
CA ILE A 48 4.39 5.10 12.46
C ILE A 48 4.48 5.36 13.96
N GLU A 49 3.74 6.35 14.44
CA GLU A 49 3.52 6.56 15.88
C GLU A 49 2.50 5.54 16.40
N PRO A 50 2.80 4.75 17.44
CA PRO A 50 1.98 3.62 17.88
C PRO A 50 0.61 4.01 18.46
N GLN A 51 0.38 5.30 18.73
CA GLN A 51 -0.85 5.76 19.39
C GLN A 51 -2.06 5.80 18.46
N ASN A 52 -1.86 5.90 17.14
CA ASN A 52 -2.95 6.01 16.16
C ASN A 52 -2.69 5.09 14.97
N LYS A 53 -3.68 4.23 14.66
CA LYS A 53 -3.64 3.35 13.49
C LYS A 53 -3.61 4.18 12.20
N SER A 54 -2.67 3.85 11.32
CA SER A 54 -2.53 4.54 10.03
C SER A 54 -3.21 3.80 8.87
N ILE A 55 -3.56 4.52 7.82
CA ILE A 55 -3.99 3.93 6.55
C ILE A 55 -2.73 3.52 5.78
N LEU A 56 -2.58 2.25 5.41
CA LEU A 56 -1.44 1.81 4.60
C LEU A 56 -1.76 1.96 3.11
N TYR A 57 -1.08 2.88 2.43
CA TYR A 57 -1.21 3.05 0.99
C TYR A 57 -0.21 2.19 0.22
N ALA A 58 -0.71 1.35 -0.69
CA ALA A 58 0.10 0.43 -1.47
C ALA A 58 -0.23 0.54 -2.97
N PRO A 59 0.68 1.08 -3.80
CA PRO A 59 0.51 1.07 -5.25
C PRO A 59 1.09 -0.19 -5.91
N SER A 60 0.43 -0.66 -6.98
CA SER A 60 0.96 -1.71 -7.86
C SER A 60 1.44 -2.95 -7.08
N PHE A 61 2.60 -3.52 -7.40
CA PHE A 61 3.13 -4.72 -6.75
C PHE A 61 3.35 -4.58 -5.24
N LEU A 62 3.44 -3.36 -4.70
CA LEU A 62 3.57 -3.16 -3.25
C LEU A 62 2.35 -3.68 -2.49
N ILE A 63 1.21 -3.84 -3.14
CA ILE A 63 0.00 -4.43 -2.53
C ILE A 63 0.28 -5.83 -1.98
N LEU A 64 1.10 -6.64 -2.67
CA LEU A 64 1.49 -7.97 -2.18
C LEU A 64 2.18 -7.90 -0.82
N TRP A 65 3.19 -7.03 -0.74
CA TRP A 65 3.93 -6.79 0.49
C TRP A 65 3.04 -6.19 1.57
N ALA A 66 2.21 -5.21 1.22
CA ALA A 66 1.40 -4.47 2.16
C ALA A 66 0.36 -5.35 2.85
N ILE A 67 -0.22 -6.32 2.13
CA ILE A 67 -1.14 -7.31 2.71
C ILE A 67 -0.38 -8.21 3.70
N GLN A 68 0.77 -8.79 3.30
CA GLN A 68 1.57 -9.61 4.22
C GLN A 68 1.92 -8.81 5.49
N TYR A 69 2.42 -7.59 5.30
CA TYR A 69 2.88 -6.74 6.40
C TYR A 69 1.73 -6.33 7.33
N ALA A 70 0.54 -6.08 6.80
CA ALA A 70 -0.66 -5.78 7.58
C ALA A 70 -1.17 -7.01 8.37
N VAL A 71 -1.04 -8.23 7.82
CA VAL A 71 -1.34 -9.47 8.55
C VAL A 71 -0.37 -9.70 9.70
N GLU A 72 0.93 -9.43 9.48
CA GLU A 72 1.97 -9.56 10.51
C GLU A 72 1.85 -8.46 11.59
N ASN A 73 1.28 -7.30 11.25
CA ASN A 73 1.22 -6.12 12.12
C ASN A 73 -0.18 -5.48 12.15
N PRO A 74 -1.23 -6.20 12.58
CA PRO A 74 -2.63 -5.73 12.50
C PRO A 74 -2.92 -4.54 13.41
N HIS A 75 -2.04 -4.28 14.38
CA HIS A 75 -2.17 -3.17 15.32
C HIS A 75 -1.69 -1.82 14.74
N LEU A 76 -0.88 -1.82 13.66
CA LEU A 76 -0.31 -0.61 13.08
C LEU A 76 -1.26 0.12 12.12
N PHE A 77 -2.23 -0.60 11.57
CA PHE A 77 -3.03 -0.12 10.45
C PHE A 77 -4.53 -0.20 10.72
N SER A 78 -5.26 0.81 10.26
CA SER A 78 -6.73 0.84 10.31
C SER A 78 -7.33 0.25 9.05
N LEU A 79 -6.72 0.52 7.89
CA LEU A 79 -7.14 -0.01 6.61
C LEU A 79 -5.98 -0.09 5.61
N LEU A 80 -6.14 -0.92 4.58
CA LEU A 80 -5.25 -1.00 3.43
C LEU A 80 -5.85 -0.32 2.21
N LEU A 81 -5.13 0.65 1.65
CA LEU A 81 -5.53 1.42 0.48
C LEU A 81 -4.68 1.04 -0.74
N CYS A 82 -5.25 0.23 -1.62
CA CYS A 82 -4.56 -0.37 -2.77
C CYS A 82 -4.83 0.42 -4.05
N HIS A 83 -3.79 0.89 -4.74
CA HIS A 83 -3.94 1.69 -5.96
C HIS A 83 -3.54 0.85 -7.21
N LYS A 84 -4.43 0.85 -8.22
CA LYS A 84 -4.36 0.10 -9.50
C LYS A 84 -4.70 -1.39 -9.35
N PRO A 85 -5.95 -1.72 -9.01
CA PRO A 85 -6.42 -3.11 -8.88
C PRO A 85 -6.30 -3.93 -10.17
N LYS A 86 -6.24 -3.29 -11.35
CA LYS A 86 -6.21 -3.97 -12.66
C LYS A 86 -5.06 -4.99 -12.80
N TRP A 87 -3.99 -4.88 -12.02
CA TRP A 87 -2.89 -5.87 -11.98
C TRP A 87 -3.26 -7.19 -11.30
N TYR A 88 -4.33 -7.20 -10.51
CA TYR A 88 -4.73 -8.30 -9.63
C TYR A 88 -5.95 -9.06 -10.15
N SER A 89 -6.30 -8.94 -11.44
CA SER A 89 -7.20 -9.92 -12.04
C SER A 89 -6.56 -11.32 -11.95
N PRO A 90 -7.34 -12.39 -11.74
CA PRO A 90 -6.78 -13.73 -11.58
C PRO A 90 -5.85 -14.16 -12.73
N SER A 91 -6.21 -13.80 -13.97
CA SER A 91 -5.43 -14.09 -15.17
C SER A 91 -4.11 -13.33 -15.23
N LEU A 92 -4.15 -12.01 -15.00
CA LEU A 92 -2.93 -11.19 -14.97
C LEU A 92 -2.02 -11.60 -13.82
N PHE A 93 -2.59 -11.95 -12.67
CA PHE A 93 -1.84 -12.42 -11.52
C PHE A 93 -1.08 -13.73 -11.81
N MET A 94 -1.75 -14.68 -12.47
CA MET A 94 -1.11 -15.92 -12.91
C MET A 94 -0.02 -15.65 -13.96
N TRP A 95 -0.29 -14.77 -14.92
CA TRP A 95 0.70 -14.33 -15.90
C TRP A 95 1.95 -13.75 -15.24
N TYR A 96 1.79 -12.81 -14.28
CA TYR A 96 2.92 -12.22 -13.56
C TYR A 96 3.72 -13.26 -12.79
N LYS A 97 3.06 -14.23 -12.15
CA LYS A 97 3.73 -15.34 -11.47
C LYS A 97 4.59 -16.17 -12.43
N LEU A 98 4.11 -16.41 -13.66
CA LEU A 98 4.88 -17.10 -14.70
C LEU A 98 6.06 -16.27 -15.19
N CYS A 99 5.86 -14.97 -15.46
CA CYS A 99 6.93 -14.06 -15.85
C CYS A 99 8.05 -14.02 -14.81
N LEU A 100 7.71 -13.92 -13.52
CA LEU A 100 8.70 -13.92 -12.43
C LEU A 100 9.47 -15.24 -12.33
N LYS A 101 8.81 -16.39 -12.52
CA LYS A 101 9.49 -17.69 -12.55
C LYS A 101 10.48 -17.78 -13.71
N ASN A 102 10.08 -17.31 -14.89
CA ASN A 102 10.94 -17.31 -16.07
C ASN A 102 12.12 -16.35 -15.91
N GLU A 103 11.87 -15.15 -15.39
CA GLU A 103 12.92 -14.18 -15.09
C GLU A 103 13.94 -14.74 -14.10
N ARG A 104 13.50 -15.38 -13.00
CA ARG A 104 14.40 -16.07 -12.07
C ARG A 104 15.25 -17.13 -12.75
N ARG A 105 14.64 -17.93 -13.65
CA ARG A 105 15.35 -18.98 -14.39
C ARG A 105 16.39 -18.38 -15.34
N LEU A 106 16.06 -17.30 -16.03
CA LEU A 106 16.97 -16.62 -16.98
C LEU A 106 18.13 -15.92 -16.28
N MET A 107 17.87 -15.30 -15.13
CA MET A 107 18.91 -14.58 -14.38
C MET A 107 19.89 -15.53 -13.66
N GLY A 108 19.53 -16.80 -13.46
CA GLY A 108 20.35 -17.80 -12.78
C GLY A 108 20.67 -17.49 -11.31
N SER A 109 20.14 -16.40 -10.77
CA SER A 109 20.46 -15.86 -9.46
C SER A 109 19.24 -15.15 -8.87
N ASP A 110 19.19 -15.06 -7.54
CA ASP A 110 18.07 -14.41 -6.84
C ASP A 110 18.30 -12.90 -6.71
N VAL A 111 18.12 -12.22 -7.85
CA VAL A 111 18.30 -10.77 -8.00
C VAL A 111 16.96 -10.04 -8.00
N GLN A 112 17.00 -8.72 -8.14
CA GLN A 112 15.80 -7.91 -8.35
C GLN A 112 15.16 -8.22 -9.70
N SER A 113 13.83 -8.10 -9.78
CA SER A 113 13.09 -8.27 -11.03
C SER A 113 13.05 -6.96 -11.83
N PRO A 114 13.71 -6.84 -13.00
CA PRO A 114 13.46 -5.78 -13.96
C PRO A 114 11.97 -5.49 -14.22
N MET A 115 11.13 -6.54 -14.31
CA MET A 115 9.68 -6.37 -14.53
C MET A 115 9.03 -5.63 -13.37
N ILE A 116 9.26 -6.06 -12.12
CA ILE A 116 8.72 -5.40 -10.92
C ILE A 116 9.27 -3.99 -10.81
N THR A 117 10.58 -3.80 -11.00
CA THR A 117 11.21 -2.49 -10.93
C THR A 117 10.59 -1.52 -11.94
N LYS A 118 10.37 -1.97 -13.19
CA LYS A 118 9.70 -1.15 -14.23
C LYS A 118 8.26 -0.80 -13.86
N ALA A 119 7.53 -1.73 -13.24
CA ALA A 119 6.17 -1.48 -12.78
C ALA A 119 6.12 -0.46 -11.63
N LEU A 120 7.00 -0.62 -10.65
CA LEU A 120 7.11 0.27 -9.49
C LEU A 120 7.57 1.67 -9.88
N ARG A 121 8.47 1.82 -10.84
CA ARG A 121 8.92 3.14 -11.36
C ARG A 121 7.79 4.03 -11.88
N LYS A 122 6.61 3.48 -12.19
CA LYS A 122 5.42 4.27 -12.53
C LYS A 122 4.79 4.99 -11.33
N HIS A 123 5.16 4.61 -10.12
CA HIS A 123 4.55 5.03 -8.85
C HIS A 123 5.57 5.59 -7.84
N ILE A 124 6.83 5.16 -7.93
CA ILE A 124 7.91 5.58 -7.03
C ILE A 124 9.14 6.07 -7.82
N ALA A 125 9.85 7.06 -7.27
CA ALA A 125 10.84 7.87 -8.00
C ALA A 125 12.25 7.27 -8.17
N VAL A 126 12.65 6.21 -7.46
CA VAL A 126 14.09 5.88 -7.35
C VAL A 126 14.43 4.43 -7.73
N THR A 127 15.58 4.30 -8.41
CA THR A 127 16.19 3.07 -8.93
C THR A 127 17.03 2.28 -7.91
N ASP A 128 17.35 2.86 -6.76
CA ASP A 128 18.37 2.35 -5.82
C ASP A 128 17.78 1.87 -4.48
N TYR A 129 16.45 1.76 -4.40
CA TYR A 129 15.73 1.43 -3.17
C TYR A 129 15.21 -0.01 -3.26
N TYR A 130 16.17 -0.94 -3.21
CA TYR A 130 16.06 -2.39 -3.07
C TYR A 130 14.64 -2.98 -3.11
N SER A 131 14.17 -3.30 -4.32
CA SER A 131 13.04 -4.20 -4.45
C SER A 131 13.42 -5.57 -3.89
N LEU A 132 12.48 -6.25 -3.27
CA LEU A 132 12.63 -7.64 -2.86
C LEU A 132 13.22 -8.48 -4.03
N PRO A 133 14.07 -9.48 -3.76
CA PRO A 133 14.55 -10.37 -4.80
C PRO A 133 13.39 -11.16 -5.41
N ILE A 134 13.57 -11.70 -6.62
CA ILE A 134 12.52 -12.40 -7.36
C ILE A 134 11.90 -13.52 -6.52
N SER A 135 12.68 -14.27 -5.74
CA SER A 135 12.17 -15.34 -4.87
C SER A 135 11.17 -14.85 -3.82
N LYS A 136 11.39 -13.65 -3.26
CA LYS A 136 10.50 -13.03 -2.27
C LYS A 136 9.19 -12.58 -2.92
N TRP A 137 9.25 -11.97 -4.11
CA TRP A 137 8.03 -11.67 -4.88
C TRP A 137 7.26 -12.93 -5.24
N LEU A 138 7.94 -14.02 -5.62
CA LEU A 138 7.30 -15.30 -5.88
C LEU A 138 6.60 -15.86 -4.63
N LYS A 139 7.24 -15.82 -3.46
CA LYS A 139 6.60 -16.24 -2.19
C LYS A 139 5.36 -15.42 -1.87
N LEU A 140 5.47 -14.09 -2.01
CA LEU A 140 4.36 -13.17 -1.86
C LEU A 140 3.19 -13.49 -2.79
N THR A 141 3.47 -13.75 -4.07
CA THR A 141 2.42 -14.12 -5.03
C THR A 141 1.78 -15.46 -4.74
N GLN A 142 2.55 -16.43 -4.23
CA GLN A 142 2.05 -17.76 -3.87
C GLN A 142 1.12 -17.71 -2.67
N ASN A 143 1.48 -16.92 -1.66
CA ASN A 143 0.77 -16.86 -0.39
C ASN A 143 -0.31 -15.77 -0.34
N TYR A 144 -0.45 -14.97 -1.42
CA TYR A 144 -1.38 -13.84 -1.48
C TYR A 144 -2.80 -14.17 -1.03
N GLN A 145 -3.35 -15.31 -1.46
CA GLN A 145 -4.71 -15.70 -1.07
C GLN A 145 -4.83 -16.02 0.42
N ASN A 146 -3.79 -16.59 1.04
CA ASN A 146 -3.77 -16.86 2.46
C ASN A 146 -3.68 -15.55 3.23
N TYR A 147 -2.71 -14.69 2.90
CA TYR A 147 -2.58 -13.38 3.54
C TYR A 147 -3.84 -12.52 3.37
N ARG A 148 -4.54 -12.61 2.23
CA ARG A 148 -5.80 -11.89 2.02
C ARG A 148 -6.93 -12.43 2.91
N LYS A 149 -6.97 -13.74 3.19
CA LYS A 149 -7.95 -14.34 4.10
C LYS A 149 -7.65 -13.99 5.56
N ASP A 150 -6.38 -13.93 5.91
CA ASP A 150 -5.91 -13.64 7.26
C ASP A 150 -5.93 -12.13 7.59
N LEU A 151 -6.25 -11.29 6.61
CA LEU A 151 -6.29 -9.84 6.77
C LEU A 151 -7.51 -9.43 7.63
N SER A 152 -7.23 -8.91 8.82
CA SER A 152 -8.25 -8.47 9.78
C SER A 152 -8.73 -7.03 9.58
N ILE A 153 -8.06 -6.26 8.72
CA ILE A 153 -8.40 -4.87 8.40
C ILE A 153 -9.11 -4.76 7.05
N PRO A 154 -9.99 -3.76 6.87
CA PRO A 154 -10.64 -3.53 5.59
C PRO A 154 -9.63 -3.16 4.50
N LEU A 155 -9.90 -3.63 3.29
CA LEU A 155 -9.09 -3.42 2.10
C LEU A 155 -9.90 -2.69 1.03
N PHE A 156 -9.39 -1.54 0.58
CA PHE A 156 -10.01 -0.69 -0.43
C PHE A 156 -9.17 -0.59 -1.69
N TRP A 157 -9.82 -0.61 -2.85
CA TRP A 157 -9.17 -0.49 -4.15
C TRP A 157 -9.48 0.87 -4.76
N LEU A 158 -8.45 1.64 -5.08
CA LEU A 158 -8.55 2.87 -5.85
C LEU A 158 -8.30 2.57 -7.33
N ASP A 159 -9.31 2.84 -8.15
CA ASP A 159 -9.17 2.90 -9.60
C ASP A 159 -8.99 4.37 -10.04
N ASN A 160 -8.18 4.59 -11.07
CA ASN A 160 -7.83 5.94 -11.53
C ASN A 160 -9.08 6.74 -11.94
N ASP A 161 -10.09 6.06 -12.47
CA ASP A 161 -11.29 6.68 -13.05
C ASP A 161 -12.28 7.18 -11.98
N LYS A 162 -12.16 6.72 -10.72
CA LYS A 162 -13.10 7.03 -9.61
C LYS A 162 -12.40 7.56 -8.35
N MET A 163 -11.13 7.89 -8.50
CA MET A 163 -10.23 8.17 -7.38
C MET A 163 -10.74 9.26 -6.42
N SER A 164 -11.28 10.37 -6.92
CA SER A 164 -11.77 11.45 -6.06
C SER A 164 -12.97 11.04 -5.21
N THR A 165 -13.93 10.33 -5.79
CA THR A 165 -15.14 9.86 -5.08
C THR A 165 -14.81 8.78 -4.05
N ASP A 166 -13.97 7.82 -4.41
CA ASP A 166 -13.63 6.69 -3.53
C ASP A 166 -12.88 7.17 -2.28
N ILE A 167 -12.01 8.18 -2.43
CA ILE A 167 -11.26 8.73 -1.30
C ILE A 167 -12.19 9.46 -0.32
N HIS A 168 -13.13 10.27 -0.81
CA HIS A 168 -14.08 10.96 0.06
C HIS A 168 -14.94 9.98 0.86
N GLU A 169 -15.34 8.86 0.24
CA GLU A 169 -16.08 7.79 0.91
C GLU A 169 -15.22 7.05 1.97
N ILE A 170 -13.95 6.79 1.68
CA ILE A 170 -13.03 6.18 2.64
C ILE A 170 -12.83 7.13 3.84
N LEU A 171 -12.69 8.42 3.58
CA LEU A 171 -12.53 9.42 4.64
C LEU A 171 -13.78 9.58 5.50
N SER A 172 -14.98 9.50 4.93
CA SER A 172 -16.22 9.56 5.70
C SER A 172 -16.36 8.34 6.61
N ARG A 173 -16.09 7.13 6.10
CA ARG A 173 -16.14 5.89 6.90
C ARG A 173 -15.16 5.91 8.08
N LEU A 174 -13.96 6.43 7.86
CA LEU A 174 -12.94 6.59 8.91
C LEU A 174 -13.29 7.66 9.96
N GLN A 175 -14.16 8.61 9.63
CA GLN A 175 -14.66 9.60 10.58
C GLN A 175 -15.87 9.09 11.37
N ASP A 176 -16.62 8.14 10.82
CA ASP A 176 -17.85 7.60 11.41
C ASP A 176 -17.63 6.36 12.31
N GLU A 177 -16.52 5.61 12.16
CA GLU A 177 -16.20 4.42 12.97
C GLU A 177 -15.78 4.71 14.44
N THR A 178 -16.08 5.91 14.97
CA THR A 178 -15.88 6.24 16.41
C THR A 178 -16.92 7.21 16.96
#